data_AF-A0A1T3CRL9-F1
#
_entry.id   AF-A0A1T3CRL9-F1
#
_cell.length_a   1.000
_cell.length_b   1.000
_cell.length_c   1.000
_cell.angle_alpha   90.00
_cell.angle_beta   90.00
_cell.angle_gamma   90.00
#
_symmetry.space_group_name_H-M   'P 1'
#
loop_
_entity.id
_entity.type
_entity.pdbx_description
1 polymer ?
#
loop_
_entity_poly.entity_id
_entity_poly.type
_entity_poly.pdbx_seq_one_letter_code
_entity_poly.pdbx_strand_id
1 'polypeptide(L)'
;MGRNCKKYLTKLEKHHLRGDYIKVEELWKKFGYLRRLHNLVRYIRLTQRREEFAGRVMGEDLCAFDGLELIQNNSIRWNSLFHTITRALNVRERLELFSARHVPAKGSQGITNFELDGQHWFELEKIELALKDFYAATLLSEGRKTSLADWFSTLDCLLREISETKDHYYDIHTEDDNNFTWTYLQSCADAAWSKCAEYYSNQQLNWQNRFPEDTDLPPEYYAGQILDPYRKWAWFRQEWVISNDEEKHRWFKSAQLAVKQLWKTEYKGRYPVEITPPSDPAFDRQREHKRIRIDAPVSAADLYEQYISTD
;
A
#
# COMPACT_ATOMS: atom_id res chain seq x y z
N MET A 1 -10.39 14.41 26.72
CA MET A 1 -11.20 13.97 25.56
C MET A 1 -12.42 14.85 25.41
N GLY A 2 -12.67 15.38 24.20
CA GLY A 2 -13.88 16.16 23.94
C GLY A 2 -15.15 15.33 24.10
N ARG A 3 -16.23 15.91 24.64
CA ARG A 3 -17.53 15.23 24.86
C ARG A 3 -18.10 14.57 23.59
N ASN A 4 -17.71 15.04 22.40
CA ASN A 4 -18.14 14.49 21.11
C ASN A 4 -17.32 13.27 20.67
N CYS A 5 -16.02 13.21 20.98
CA CYS A 5 -15.14 12.10 20.60
C CYS A 5 -15.47 10.84 21.38
N LYS A 6 -15.68 10.97 22.70
CA LYS A 6 -16.10 9.83 23.54
C LYS A 6 -17.43 9.24 23.06
N LYS A 7 -18.40 10.09 22.71
CA LYS A 7 -19.69 9.65 22.13
C LYS A 7 -19.54 8.98 20.76
N TYR A 8 -18.59 9.43 19.94
CA TYR A 8 -18.29 8.82 18.64
C TYR A 8 -17.68 7.43 18.82
N LEU A 9 -16.61 7.31 19.62
CA LEU A 9 -15.95 6.04 19.88
C LEU A 9 -16.88 5.01 20.52
N THR A 10 -17.68 5.39 21.53
CA THR A 10 -18.66 4.46 22.12
C THR A 10 -19.72 3.99 21.11
N LYS A 11 -20.12 4.83 20.15
CA LYS A 11 -21.02 4.39 19.07
C LYS A 11 -20.30 3.46 18.10
N LEU A 12 -19.05 3.75 17.77
CA LEU A 12 -18.26 2.94 16.84
C LEU A 12 -18.01 1.56 17.43
N GLU A 13 -17.57 1.49 18.69
CA GLU A 13 -17.41 0.28 19.49
C GLU A 13 -18.69 -0.54 19.56
N LYS A 14 -19.82 0.09 19.87
CA LYS A 14 -21.13 -0.59 19.93
C LYS A 14 -21.50 -1.27 18.60
N HIS A 15 -21.25 -0.63 17.45
CA HIS A 15 -21.59 -1.21 16.15
C HIS A 15 -20.55 -2.25 15.70
N HIS A 16 -19.27 -2.03 16.03
CA HIS A 16 -18.19 -2.97 15.77
C HIS A 16 -18.41 -4.30 16.51
N LEU A 17 -18.70 -4.25 17.81
CA LEU A 17 -19.04 -5.44 18.62
C LEU A 17 -20.30 -6.19 18.13
N ARG A 18 -21.16 -5.53 17.36
CA ARG A 18 -22.36 -6.13 16.75
C ARG A 18 -22.12 -6.69 15.36
N GLY A 19 -20.91 -6.54 14.81
CA GLY A 19 -20.60 -6.91 13.43
C GLY A 19 -21.27 -6.05 12.36
N ASP A 20 -21.78 -4.86 12.72
CA ASP A 20 -22.47 -3.94 11.81
C ASP A 20 -21.47 -3.04 11.07
N TYR A 21 -20.65 -3.65 10.21
CA TYR A 21 -19.55 -2.97 9.54
C TYR A 21 -20.00 -1.87 8.57
N ILE A 22 -21.21 -1.97 8.01
CA ILE A 22 -21.81 -0.90 7.20
C ILE A 22 -21.97 0.36 8.06
N LYS A 23 -22.47 0.22 9.29
CA LYS A 23 -22.66 1.37 10.18
C LYS A 23 -21.34 1.92 10.70
N VAL A 24 -20.37 1.05 10.97
CA VAL A 24 -19.00 1.46 11.32
C VAL A 24 -18.40 2.33 10.21
N GLU A 25 -18.51 1.90 8.95
CA GLU A 25 -18.04 2.65 7.80
C GLU A 25 -18.73 4.02 7.66
N GLU A 26 -20.07 4.06 7.81
CA GLU A 26 -20.82 5.33 7.78
C GLU A 26 -20.36 6.30 8.88
N LEU A 27 -20.18 5.80 10.10
CA LEU A 27 -19.75 6.60 11.25
C LEU A 27 -18.35 7.14 11.02
N TRP A 28 -17.43 6.33 10.50
CA TRP A 28 -16.09 6.75 10.14
C TRP A 28 -16.09 7.81 9.03
N LYS A 29 -16.83 7.60 7.94
CA LYS A 29 -16.96 8.57 6.84
C LYS A 29 -17.59 9.91 7.25
N LYS A 30 -18.44 9.92 8.28
CA LYS A 30 -19.14 11.12 8.77
C LYS A 30 -18.40 11.84 9.90
N PHE A 31 -17.82 11.11 10.84
CA PHE A 31 -17.33 11.66 12.12
C PHE A 31 -15.89 11.30 12.47
N GLY A 32 -15.24 10.43 11.68
CA GLY A 32 -13.87 10.00 11.91
C GLY A 32 -12.84 11.11 11.69
N TYR A 33 -11.62 10.85 12.19
CA TYR A 33 -10.46 11.75 12.11
C TYR A 33 -10.17 12.21 10.67
N LEU A 34 -10.29 11.33 9.65
CA LEU A 34 -10.10 11.72 8.24
C LEU A 34 -11.11 12.74 7.76
N ARG A 35 -12.40 12.58 8.11
CA ARG A 35 -13.44 13.51 7.67
C ARG A 35 -13.29 14.86 8.36
N ARG A 36 -12.94 14.86 9.64
CA ARG A 36 -12.62 16.08 10.40
C ARG A 36 -11.44 16.81 9.77
N LEU A 37 -10.35 16.10 9.50
CA LEU A 37 -9.18 16.66 8.83
C LEU A 37 -9.53 17.23 7.45
N HIS A 38 -10.27 16.50 6.62
CA HIS A 38 -10.73 16.98 5.32
C HIS A 38 -11.51 18.30 5.44
N ASN A 39 -12.47 18.36 6.36
CA ASN A 39 -13.30 19.54 6.57
C ASN A 39 -12.45 20.72 7.09
N LEU A 40 -11.51 20.47 8.02
CA LEU A 40 -10.60 21.48 8.56
C LEU A 40 -9.69 22.08 7.48
N VAL A 41 -9.02 21.23 6.70
CA VAL A 41 -8.16 21.65 5.59
C VAL A 41 -8.96 22.46 4.57
N ARG A 42 -10.14 21.97 4.18
CA ARG A 42 -11.04 22.68 3.26
C ARG A 42 -11.48 24.03 3.82
N TYR A 43 -11.82 24.09 5.11
CA TYR A 43 -12.25 25.32 5.77
C TYR A 43 -11.18 26.41 5.78
N ILE A 44 -9.93 26.04 6.02
CA ILE A 44 -8.79 26.96 6.02
C ILE A 44 -8.47 27.43 4.60
N ARG A 45 -8.46 26.51 3.62
CA ARG A 45 -8.04 26.82 2.24
C ARG A 45 -9.00 27.69 1.44
N LEU A 46 -10.31 27.70 1.76
CA LEU A 46 -11.34 28.35 0.95
C LEU A 46 -11.55 29.85 1.21
N THR A 47 -10.83 30.46 2.16
CA THR A 47 -11.12 31.84 2.62
C THR A 47 -9.84 32.61 2.95
N GLN A 48 -9.97 33.88 3.38
CA GLN A 48 -8.88 34.71 3.93
C GLN A 48 -8.11 34.03 5.09
N ARG A 49 -8.66 32.95 5.66
CA ARG A 49 -8.02 32.11 6.68
C ARG A 49 -6.72 31.46 6.23
N ARG A 50 -6.47 31.33 4.91
CA ARG A 50 -5.17 30.83 4.41
C ARG A 50 -4.03 31.75 4.84
N GLU A 51 -4.23 33.06 4.78
CA GLU A 51 -3.25 34.06 5.21
C GLU A 51 -3.14 34.09 6.73
N GLU A 52 -4.27 34.02 7.45
CA GLU A 52 -4.29 33.89 8.92
C GLU A 52 -3.54 32.64 9.41
N PHE A 53 -3.66 31.54 8.68
CA PHE A 53 -2.96 30.30 8.97
C PHE A 53 -1.47 30.41 8.63
N ALA A 54 -1.12 31.03 7.49
CA ALA A 54 0.27 31.21 7.08
C ALA A 54 1.06 32.17 7.99
N GLY A 55 0.41 33.20 8.54
CA GLY A 55 1.03 34.19 9.43
C GLY A 55 1.31 33.69 10.85
N ARG A 56 0.95 32.44 11.18
CA ARG A 56 1.24 31.83 12.48
C ARG A 56 2.59 31.11 12.41
N VAL A 57 3.55 31.60 13.18
CA VAL A 57 4.90 31.03 13.32
C VAL A 57 4.92 30.01 14.46
N MET A 58 5.59 28.89 14.23
CA MET A 58 5.71 27.77 15.18
C MET A 58 6.89 27.96 16.15
N GLY A 59 6.89 27.24 17.27
CA GLY A 59 8.06 27.15 18.15
C GLY A 59 9.21 26.36 17.53
N GLU A 60 10.39 26.40 18.18
CA GLU A 60 11.73 26.03 17.64
C GLU A 60 11.82 24.66 16.93
N ASP A 61 11.02 23.65 17.29
CA ASP A 61 11.17 22.27 16.79
C ASP A 61 10.59 22.02 15.36
N LEU A 62 9.65 22.83 14.88
CA LEU A 62 8.97 22.63 13.59
C LEU A 62 9.03 23.85 12.65
N CYS A 63 9.89 24.82 12.92
CA CYS A 63 10.05 26.03 12.11
C CYS A 63 10.35 25.73 10.62
N ALA A 64 10.97 24.58 10.31
CA ALA A 64 11.23 24.15 8.93
C ALA A 64 9.95 23.95 8.09
N PHE A 65 8.80 23.78 8.75
CA PHE A 65 7.50 23.63 8.10
C PHE A 65 6.65 24.92 8.18
N ASP A 66 7.21 26.01 8.72
CA ASP A 66 6.56 27.32 8.70
C ASP A 66 6.32 27.80 7.27
N GLY A 67 5.22 28.50 7.06
CA GLY A 67 4.80 28.97 5.73
C GLY A 67 4.29 27.87 4.79
N LEU A 68 4.39 26.58 5.14
CA LEU A 68 3.86 25.50 4.31
C LEU A 68 2.34 25.52 4.24
N GLU A 69 1.78 25.34 3.05
CA GLU A 69 0.32 25.27 2.88
C GLU A 69 -0.23 23.88 3.20
N LEU A 70 -1.48 23.82 3.66
CA LEU A 70 -2.19 22.56 3.82
C LEU A 70 -2.46 21.92 2.46
N ILE A 71 -2.31 20.61 2.35
CA ILE A 71 -2.64 19.83 1.15
C ILE A 71 -4.06 19.29 1.32
N GLN A 72 -4.94 19.54 0.37
CA GLN A 72 -6.30 18.99 0.38
C GLN A 72 -6.32 17.67 -0.39
N ASN A 73 -6.85 16.63 0.25
CA ASN A 73 -7.06 15.34 -0.40
C ASN A 73 -8.10 15.46 -1.51
N ASN A 74 -7.97 14.59 -2.51
CA ASN A 74 -8.90 14.48 -3.62
C ASN A 74 -9.23 13.02 -3.87
N SER A 75 -10.42 12.73 -4.40
CA SER A 75 -10.85 11.35 -4.63
C SER A 75 -10.21 10.68 -5.86
N ILE A 76 -9.35 11.40 -6.60
CA ILE A 76 -8.87 10.98 -7.93
C ILE A 76 -7.40 10.57 -7.90
N ARG A 77 -6.59 11.14 -7.01
CA ARG A 77 -5.15 10.84 -6.89
C ARG A 77 -4.91 9.91 -5.70
N TRP A 78 -4.33 8.75 -5.99
CA TRP A 78 -4.17 7.64 -5.05
C TRP A 78 -3.48 8.04 -3.74
N ASN A 79 -2.42 8.85 -3.79
CA ASN A 79 -1.65 9.27 -2.61
C ASN A 79 -2.13 10.57 -1.94
N SER A 80 -3.25 11.15 -2.38
CA SER A 80 -3.67 12.47 -1.88
C SER A 80 -4.05 12.46 -0.40
N LEU A 81 -4.57 11.34 0.11
CA LEU A 81 -4.88 11.18 1.52
C LEU A 81 -3.62 11.15 2.37
N PHE A 82 -2.64 10.32 1.98
CA PHE A 82 -1.33 10.25 2.63
C PHE A 82 -0.68 11.64 2.71
N HIS A 83 -0.55 12.36 1.58
CA HIS A 83 0.01 13.70 1.57
C HIS A 83 -0.74 14.71 2.46
N THR A 84 -2.06 14.58 2.56
CA THR A 84 -2.88 15.44 3.42
C THR A 84 -2.59 15.17 4.90
N ILE A 85 -2.51 13.90 5.29
CA ILE A 85 -2.22 13.50 6.67
C ILE A 85 -0.78 13.91 7.04
N THR A 86 0.23 13.53 6.25
CA THR A 86 1.63 13.91 6.50
C THR A 86 1.79 15.42 6.60
N ARG A 87 1.16 16.20 5.70
CA ARG A 87 1.20 17.67 5.79
C ARG A 87 0.53 18.18 7.07
N ALA A 88 -0.59 17.59 7.49
CA ALA A 88 -1.28 18.00 8.70
C ALA A 88 -0.47 17.70 9.97
N LEU A 89 0.23 16.56 10.02
CA LEU A 89 1.13 16.20 11.11
C LEU A 89 2.33 17.17 11.21
N ASN A 90 2.97 17.48 10.07
CA ASN A 90 4.09 18.43 10.04
C ASN A 90 3.73 19.84 10.54
N VAL A 91 2.45 20.21 10.49
CA VAL A 91 1.95 21.55 10.88
C VAL A 91 0.94 21.46 12.02
N ARG A 92 1.00 20.38 12.80
CA ARG A 92 0.01 20.03 13.84
C ARG A 92 -0.17 21.15 14.86
N GLU A 93 0.90 21.65 15.47
CA GLU A 93 0.80 22.72 16.47
C GLU A 93 0.18 23.99 15.85
N ARG A 94 0.43 24.29 14.56
CA ARG A 94 -0.20 25.43 13.88
C ARG A 94 -1.70 25.23 13.72
N LEU A 95 -2.12 24.01 13.39
CA LEU A 95 -3.53 23.64 13.28
C LEU A 95 -4.23 23.67 14.63
N GLU A 96 -3.57 23.24 15.71
CA GLU A 96 -4.08 23.31 17.08
C GLU A 96 -4.22 24.78 17.54
N LEU A 97 -3.18 25.61 17.33
CA LEU A 97 -3.21 27.04 17.59
C LEU A 97 -4.30 27.75 16.76
N PHE A 98 -4.45 27.37 15.48
CA PHE A 98 -5.51 27.85 14.61
C PHE A 98 -6.88 27.56 15.19
N SER A 99 -7.13 26.30 15.52
CA SER A 99 -8.41 25.86 16.07
C SER A 99 -8.74 26.52 17.41
N ALA A 100 -7.75 26.71 18.28
CA ALA A 100 -7.94 27.31 19.60
C ALA A 100 -8.23 28.81 19.58
N ARG A 101 -7.62 29.57 18.64
CA ARG A 101 -7.69 31.04 18.61
C ARG A 101 -8.66 31.60 17.58
N HIS A 102 -9.06 30.81 16.58
CA HIS A 102 -9.90 31.29 15.51
C HIS A 102 -11.35 31.48 15.98
N VAL A 103 -11.87 32.70 15.83
CA VAL A 103 -13.27 33.02 16.13
C VAL A 103 -14.07 33.00 14.82
N PRO A 104 -15.01 32.04 14.65
CA PRO A 104 -15.80 31.98 13.43
C PRO A 104 -16.71 33.21 13.30
N ALA A 105 -16.91 33.68 12.06
CA ALA A 105 -17.84 34.76 11.77
C ALA A 105 -19.26 34.39 12.23
N LYS A 106 -20.02 35.38 12.72
CA LYS A 106 -21.41 35.20 13.21
C LYS A 106 -22.25 34.46 12.15
N GLY A 107 -22.82 33.32 12.54
CA GLY A 107 -23.70 32.49 11.67
C GLY A 107 -22.98 31.45 10.80
N SER A 108 -21.64 31.37 10.82
CA SER A 108 -20.91 30.29 10.14
C SER A 108 -20.88 29.01 10.99
N GLN A 109 -20.89 27.84 10.34
CA GLN A 109 -20.53 26.59 11.00
C GLN A 109 -19.08 26.71 11.47
N GLY A 110 -18.89 26.87 12.78
CA GLY A 110 -17.57 27.04 13.39
C GLY A 110 -16.70 25.79 13.30
N ILE A 111 -15.41 25.96 13.63
CA ILE A 111 -14.39 24.90 13.63
C ILE A 111 -14.74 23.77 14.62
N THR A 112 -15.55 24.05 15.63
CA THR A 112 -15.96 23.12 16.69
C THR A 112 -16.50 21.77 16.18
N ASN A 113 -17.09 21.73 14.99
CA ASN A 113 -17.61 20.49 14.40
C ASN A 113 -16.53 19.59 13.77
N PHE A 114 -15.34 20.13 13.47
CA PHE A 114 -14.25 19.42 12.81
C PHE A 114 -12.88 19.64 13.48
N GLU A 115 -12.87 20.13 14.72
CA GLU A 115 -11.68 20.18 15.57
C GLU A 115 -11.13 18.76 15.81
N LEU A 116 -9.80 18.66 15.76
CA LEU A 116 -9.02 17.46 16.04
C LEU A 116 -8.53 17.55 17.49
N ASP A 117 -8.69 16.46 18.24
CA ASP A 117 -8.19 16.36 19.61
C ASP A 117 -7.07 15.31 19.66
N GLY A 118 -6.48 15.11 20.83
CA GLY A 118 -5.34 14.20 20.98
C GLY A 118 -5.60 12.79 20.45
N GLN A 119 -6.84 12.29 20.55
CA GLN A 119 -7.20 10.98 20.02
C GLN A 119 -7.18 10.96 18.49
N HIS A 120 -7.77 11.97 17.86
CA HIS A 120 -7.76 12.06 16.39
C HIS A 120 -6.35 12.20 15.83
N TRP A 121 -5.47 12.96 16.51
CA TRP A 121 -4.08 13.08 16.11
C TRP A 121 -3.31 11.77 16.23
N PHE A 122 -3.53 11.05 17.32
CA PHE A 122 -2.99 9.71 17.51
C PHE A 122 -3.46 8.76 16.39
N GLU A 123 -4.75 8.74 16.05
CA GLU A 123 -5.27 7.93 14.94
C GLU A 123 -4.65 8.32 13.59
N LEU A 124 -4.46 9.62 13.33
CA LEU A 124 -3.82 10.12 12.13
C LEU A 124 -2.36 9.66 12.01
N GLU A 125 -1.60 9.67 13.10
CA GLU A 125 -0.21 9.19 13.13
C GLU A 125 -0.12 7.70 12.78
N LYS A 126 -1.02 6.86 13.32
CA LYS A 126 -1.02 5.42 13.02
C LYS A 126 -1.40 5.12 11.58
N ILE A 127 -2.36 5.85 11.04
CA ILE A 127 -2.77 5.68 9.63
C ILE A 127 -1.71 6.23 8.67
N GLU A 128 -1.03 7.32 9.02
CA GLU A 128 0.09 7.83 8.22
C GLU A 128 1.21 6.80 8.12
N LEU A 129 1.57 6.17 9.24
CA LEU A 129 2.57 5.12 9.29
C LEU A 129 2.17 3.94 8.39
N ALA A 130 0.94 3.44 8.50
CA ALA A 130 0.46 2.33 7.68
C ALA A 130 0.37 2.68 6.17
N LEU A 131 0.08 3.94 5.83
CA LEU A 131 0.00 4.41 4.43
C LEU A 131 1.36 4.68 3.81
N LYS A 132 2.42 4.81 4.61
CA LYS A 132 3.77 5.12 4.13
C LYS A 132 4.30 4.03 3.18
N ASP A 133 4.01 2.77 3.47
CA ASP A 133 4.46 1.66 2.62
C ASP A 133 3.69 1.63 1.30
N PHE A 134 2.39 1.94 1.32
CA PHE A 134 1.59 2.13 0.10
C PHE A 134 2.11 3.29 -0.76
N TYR A 135 2.53 4.38 -0.12
CA TYR A 135 3.16 5.49 -0.83
C TYR A 135 4.48 5.06 -1.47
N ALA A 136 5.37 4.41 -0.72
CA ALA A 136 6.65 3.92 -1.23
C ALA A 136 6.47 2.92 -2.38
N ALA A 137 5.54 1.98 -2.24
CA ALA A 137 5.17 1.03 -3.27
C ALA A 137 4.65 1.70 -4.54
N THR A 138 3.84 2.76 -4.39
CA THR A 138 3.38 3.55 -5.53
C THR A 138 4.55 4.23 -6.23
N LEU A 139 5.50 4.82 -5.49
CA LEU A 139 6.70 5.43 -6.07
C LEU A 139 7.60 4.44 -6.81
N LEU A 140 7.70 3.20 -6.33
CA LEU A 140 8.47 2.14 -6.98
C LEU A 140 7.81 1.64 -8.27
N SER A 141 6.48 1.66 -8.29
CA SER A 141 5.66 1.16 -9.39
C SER A 141 5.28 2.23 -10.42
N GLU A 142 5.43 3.52 -10.08
CA GLU A 142 5.15 4.63 -10.99
C GLU A 142 6.36 4.89 -11.90
N GLY A 143 6.16 4.75 -13.21
CA GLY A 143 7.21 5.03 -14.18
C GLY A 143 7.02 4.36 -15.53
N ARG A 144 7.85 4.73 -16.50
CA ARG A 144 7.83 4.15 -17.86
C ARG A 144 8.73 2.91 -18.01
N LYS A 145 9.51 2.56 -16.99
CA LYS A 145 10.53 1.50 -17.04
C LYS A 145 10.30 0.38 -16.02
N THR A 146 9.09 0.27 -15.47
CA THR A 146 8.71 -0.79 -14.53
C THR A 146 8.22 -2.01 -15.31
N SER A 147 8.74 -3.18 -14.98
CA SER A 147 8.26 -4.46 -15.51
C SER A 147 7.12 -5.02 -14.65
N LEU A 148 6.44 -6.06 -15.15
CA LEU A 148 5.49 -6.84 -14.34
C LEU A 148 6.18 -7.45 -13.11
N ALA A 149 7.44 -7.87 -13.21
CA ALA A 149 8.21 -8.43 -12.10
C ALA A 149 8.39 -7.41 -10.96
N ASP A 150 8.72 -6.16 -11.33
CA ASP A 150 8.86 -5.05 -10.37
C ASP A 150 7.53 -4.78 -9.64
N TRP A 151 6.41 -4.83 -10.38
CA TRP A 151 5.06 -4.68 -9.83
C TRP A 151 4.70 -5.79 -8.85
N PHE A 152 4.91 -7.05 -9.25
CA PHE A 152 4.60 -8.20 -8.39
C PHE A 152 5.44 -8.22 -7.11
N SER A 153 6.74 -7.93 -7.19
CA SER A 153 7.57 -7.81 -6.00
C SER A 153 7.20 -6.63 -5.11
N THR A 154 6.67 -5.56 -5.68
CA THR A 154 6.13 -4.45 -4.89
C THR A 154 4.85 -4.86 -4.15
N LEU A 155 3.98 -5.66 -4.77
CA LEU A 155 2.80 -6.24 -4.11
C LEU A 155 3.17 -7.24 -3.02
N ASP A 156 4.17 -8.10 -3.25
CA ASP A 156 4.71 -9.03 -2.24
C ASP A 156 5.17 -8.27 -0.99
N CYS A 157 5.91 -7.18 -1.20
CA CYS A 157 6.37 -6.32 -0.14
C CYS A 157 5.19 -5.70 0.62
N LEU A 158 4.23 -5.11 -0.09
CA LEU A 158 3.04 -4.50 0.53
C LEU A 158 2.23 -5.48 1.38
N LEU A 159 2.03 -6.71 0.90
CA LEU A 159 1.32 -7.74 1.64
C LEU A 159 2.02 -8.12 2.96
N ARG A 160 3.35 -8.17 2.93
CA ARG A 160 4.15 -8.39 4.14
C ARG A 160 4.03 -7.21 5.10
N GLU A 161 4.28 -5.99 4.63
CA GLU A 161 4.25 -4.78 5.49
C GLU A 161 2.88 -4.54 6.13
N ILE A 162 1.77 -4.76 5.40
CA ILE A 162 0.42 -4.61 5.98
C ILE A 162 0.07 -5.76 6.93
N SER A 163 0.64 -6.96 6.75
CA SER A 163 0.53 -8.04 7.73
C SER A 163 1.30 -7.71 9.01
N GLU A 164 2.54 -7.23 8.90
CA GLU A 164 3.34 -6.80 10.05
C GLU A 164 2.66 -5.64 10.80
N THR A 165 2.06 -4.69 10.09
CA THR A 165 1.26 -3.60 10.68
C THR A 165 0.05 -4.13 11.46
N LYS A 166 -0.66 -5.11 10.90
CA LYS A 166 -1.80 -5.74 11.55
C LYS A 166 -1.37 -6.45 12.85
N ASP A 167 -0.30 -7.25 12.78
CA ASP A 167 0.22 -8.00 13.93
C ASP A 167 0.70 -7.04 15.03
N HIS A 168 1.37 -5.95 14.64
CA HIS A 168 1.78 -4.90 15.57
C HIS A 168 0.60 -4.26 16.33
N TYR A 169 -0.51 -3.98 15.64
CA TYR A 169 -1.72 -3.45 16.30
C TYR A 169 -2.38 -4.45 17.22
N TYR A 170 -2.31 -5.75 16.90
CA TYR A 170 -2.80 -6.81 17.77
C TYR A 170 -1.95 -6.92 19.04
N ASP A 171 -0.62 -6.97 18.91
CA ASP A 171 0.29 -7.09 20.05
C ASP A 171 0.11 -5.91 21.01
N ILE A 172 0.05 -4.67 20.50
CA ILE A 172 -0.17 -3.50 21.36
C ILE A 172 -1.56 -3.54 22.01
N HIS A 173 -2.60 -4.00 21.31
CA HIS A 173 -3.92 -4.15 21.92
C HIS A 173 -3.86 -5.07 23.15
N THR A 174 -3.12 -6.19 23.07
CA THR A 174 -3.00 -7.13 24.19
C THR A 174 -2.26 -6.56 25.40
N GLU A 175 -1.44 -5.52 25.21
CA GLU A 175 -0.73 -4.81 26.27
C GLU A 175 -1.52 -3.61 26.84
N ASP A 176 -2.35 -2.95 26.01
CA ASP A 176 -3.18 -1.77 26.31
C ASP A 176 -4.68 -2.08 26.13
N ASP A 177 -5.18 -3.02 26.94
CA ASP A 177 -6.52 -3.63 26.83
C ASP A 177 -7.70 -2.63 26.93
N ASN A 178 -7.45 -1.38 27.33
CA ASN A 178 -8.49 -0.37 27.56
C ASN A 178 -8.72 0.59 26.39
N ASN A 179 -8.00 0.46 25.27
CA ASN A 179 -8.09 1.38 24.15
C ASN A 179 -8.67 0.71 22.89
N PHE A 180 -10.00 0.78 22.74
CA PHE A 180 -10.75 0.30 21.58
C PHE A 180 -10.21 0.80 20.21
N THR A 181 -9.44 1.89 20.20
CA THR A 181 -8.78 2.39 18.98
C THR A 181 -7.87 1.33 18.35
N TRP A 182 -7.17 0.52 19.15
CA TRP A 182 -6.30 -0.52 18.62
C TRP A 182 -7.08 -1.63 17.93
N THR A 183 -8.17 -2.11 18.53
CA THR A 183 -9.10 -3.07 17.91
C THR A 183 -9.64 -2.56 16.58
N TYR A 184 -9.98 -1.27 16.53
CA TYR A 184 -10.46 -0.62 15.32
C TYR A 184 -9.36 -0.51 14.24
N LEU A 185 -8.14 -0.10 14.61
CA LEU A 185 -7.00 0.00 13.69
C LEU A 185 -6.60 -1.36 13.13
N GLN A 186 -6.59 -2.40 13.98
CA GLN A 186 -6.37 -3.79 13.56
C GLN A 186 -7.41 -4.21 12.52
N SER A 187 -8.71 -3.98 12.77
CA SER A 187 -9.77 -4.31 11.81
C SER A 187 -9.61 -3.56 10.47
N CYS A 188 -9.06 -2.34 10.50
CA CYS A 188 -8.74 -1.60 9.29
C CYS A 188 -7.55 -2.21 8.53
N ALA A 189 -6.52 -2.63 9.25
CA ALA A 189 -5.36 -3.32 8.67
C ALA A 189 -5.77 -4.68 8.06
N ASP A 190 -6.65 -5.43 8.73
CA ASP A 190 -7.24 -6.66 8.20
C ASP A 190 -7.99 -6.42 6.89
N ALA A 191 -8.87 -5.43 6.84
CA ALA A 191 -9.60 -5.08 5.63
C ALA A 191 -8.66 -4.66 4.48
N ALA A 192 -7.59 -3.91 4.80
CA ALA A 192 -6.57 -3.52 3.83
C ALA A 192 -5.78 -4.73 3.31
N TRP A 193 -5.37 -5.63 4.20
CA TRP A 193 -4.68 -6.87 3.83
C TRP A 193 -5.57 -7.76 2.95
N SER A 194 -6.83 -7.98 3.33
CA SER A 194 -7.79 -8.75 2.52
C SER A 194 -7.94 -8.16 1.12
N LYS A 195 -7.98 -6.83 1.00
CA LYS A 195 -8.07 -6.18 -0.31
C LYS A 195 -6.79 -6.36 -1.13
N CYS A 196 -5.61 -6.26 -0.51
CA CYS A 196 -4.34 -6.54 -1.19
C CYS A 196 -4.27 -8.00 -1.64
N ALA A 197 -4.69 -8.94 -0.79
CA ALA A 197 -4.72 -10.37 -1.09
C ALA A 197 -5.68 -10.70 -2.24
N GLU A 198 -6.82 -10.01 -2.35
CA GLU A 198 -7.74 -10.12 -3.49
C GLU A 198 -7.08 -9.69 -4.82
N TYR A 199 -6.24 -8.64 -4.80
CA TYR A 199 -5.50 -8.20 -5.99
C TYR A 199 -4.32 -9.11 -6.34
N TYR A 200 -3.77 -9.78 -5.34
CA TYR A 200 -2.59 -10.63 -5.47
C TYR A 200 -2.92 -12.07 -5.86
N SER A 201 -4.02 -12.61 -5.35
CA SER A 201 -4.42 -13.99 -5.56
C SER A 201 -5.06 -14.23 -6.93
N ASN A 202 -5.01 -15.48 -7.37
CA ASN A 202 -5.74 -15.95 -8.55
C ASN A 202 -7.28 -15.97 -8.36
N GLN A 203 -7.79 -15.45 -7.24
CA GLN A 203 -9.22 -15.49 -6.89
C GLN A 203 -10.07 -14.41 -7.57
N GLN A 204 -9.49 -13.51 -8.38
CA GLN A 204 -10.31 -12.62 -9.18
C GLN A 204 -11.12 -13.41 -10.20
N LEU A 205 -12.40 -13.08 -10.34
CA LEU A 205 -13.34 -13.74 -11.27
C LEU A 205 -12.78 -13.87 -12.70
N ASN A 206 -11.99 -12.91 -13.15
CA ASN A 206 -11.40 -12.89 -14.48
C ASN A 206 -10.33 -13.99 -14.67
N TRP A 207 -9.64 -14.39 -13.61
CA TRP A 207 -8.56 -15.37 -13.66
C TRP A 207 -9.02 -16.79 -13.30
N GLN A 208 -9.95 -16.92 -12.36
CA GLN A 208 -10.58 -18.22 -12.01
C GLN A 208 -11.20 -18.93 -13.22
N ASN A 209 -11.76 -18.18 -14.17
CA ASN A 209 -12.36 -18.74 -15.37
C ASN A 209 -11.33 -19.18 -16.43
N ARG A 210 -10.07 -18.75 -16.32
CA ARG A 210 -9.06 -18.89 -17.37
C ARG A 210 -7.98 -19.91 -17.04
N PHE A 211 -7.72 -20.17 -15.76
CA PHE A 211 -6.66 -21.08 -15.29
C PHE A 211 -7.18 -22.07 -14.23
N PRO A 212 -6.50 -23.22 -14.03
CA PRO A 212 -6.94 -24.25 -13.08
C PRO A 212 -7.02 -23.73 -11.64
N GLU A 213 -8.00 -24.22 -10.88
CA GLU A 213 -8.27 -23.85 -9.48
C GLU A 213 -7.07 -24.08 -8.54
N ASP A 214 -6.16 -25.00 -8.87
CA ASP A 214 -5.00 -25.38 -8.06
C ASP A 214 -3.81 -24.40 -8.14
N THR A 215 -3.98 -23.22 -8.74
CA THR A 215 -2.89 -22.23 -8.87
C THR A 215 -3.13 -21.06 -7.95
N ASP A 216 -2.29 -20.90 -6.92
CA ASP A 216 -2.43 -19.85 -5.90
C ASP A 216 -2.25 -18.43 -6.47
N LEU A 217 -1.40 -18.27 -7.50
CA LEU A 217 -1.04 -17.01 -8.15
C LEU A 217 -1.33 -17.03 -9.66
N PRO A 218 -1.58 -15.87 -10.29
CA PRO A 218 -1.81 -15.82 -11.72
C PRO A 218 -0.55 -16.25 -12.52
N PRO A 219 -0.68 -16.92 -13.67
CA PRO A 219 0.46 -17.34 -14.49
C PRO A 219 1.40 -16.20 -14.91
N GLU A 220 0.86 -14.99 -15.05
CA GLU A 220 1.60 -13.76 -15.32
C GLU A 220 2.55 -13.38 -14.17
N TYR A 221 2.22 -13.73 -12.92
CA TYR A 221 3.13 -13.58 -11.78
C TYR A 221 4.38 -14.42 -12.00
N TYR A 222 4.20 -15.71 -12.26
CA TYR A 222 5.32 -16.63 -12.48
C TYR A 222 6.13 -16.21 -13.70
N ALA A 223 5.47 -15.88 -14.82
CA ALA A 223 6.11 -15.42 -16.03
C ALA A 223 6.89 -14.11 -15.80
N GLY A 224 6.32 -13.14 -15.08
CA GLY A 224 7.00 -11.91 -14.72
C GLY A 224 8.29 -12.18 -13.94
N GLN A 225 8.21 -13.00 -12.89
CA GLN A 225 9.37 -13.30 -12.05
C GLN A 225 10.48 -14.04 -12.82
N ILE A 226 10.15 -14.98 -13.72
CA ILE A 226 11.17 -15.75 -14.44
C ILE A 226 11.75 -15.04 -15.66
N LEU A 227 11.01 -14.08 -16.23
CA LEU A 227 11.49 -13.19 -17.28
C LEU A 227 12.40 -12.10 -16.73
N ASP A 228 12.42 -11.90 -15.41
CA ASP A 228 13.45 -11.10 -14.76
C ASP A 228 14.82 -11.79 -14.99
N PRO A 229 15.77 -11.13 -15.68
CA PRO A 229 17.10 -11.68 -15.94
C PRO A 229 17.85 -12.13 -14.67
N TYR A 230 17.46 -11.59 -13.51
CA TYR A 230 18.07 -11.83 -12.21
C TYR A 230 17.42 -12.99 -11.43
N ARG A 231 16.20 -13.42 -11.80
CA ARG A 231 15.39 -14.41 -11.07
C ARG A 231 14.87 -15.54 -11.97
N LYS A 232 15.74 -16.02 -12.86
CA LYS A 232 15.41 -17.16 -13.74
C LYS A 232 15.15 -18.44 -12.95
N TRP A 233 14.61 -19.46 -13.62
CA TRP A 233 14.36 -20.79 -13.02
C TRP A 233 15.56 -21.41 -12.28
N ALA A 234 16.78 -21.10 -12.70
CA ALA A 234 18.01 -21.55 -12.04
C ALA A 234 18.10 -21.03 -10.59
N TRP A 235 17.72 -19.77 -10.35
CA TRP A 235 17.71 -19.19 -9.01
C TRP A 235 16.68 -19.88 -8.11
N PHE A 236 15.44 -20.00 -8.56
CA PHE A 236 14.39 -20.70 -7.79
C PHE A 236 14.77 -22.14 -7.49
N ARG A 237 15.42 -22.84 -8.44
CA ARG A 237 15.91 -24.20 -8.19
C ARG A 237 16.97 -24.21 -7.09
N GLN A 238 17.95 -23.30 -7.15
CA GLN A 238 19.02 -23.24 -6.17
C GLN A 238 18.50 -22.86 -4.78
N GLU A 239 17.65 -21.84 -4.70
CA GLU A 239 17.22 -21.28 -3.43
C GLU A 239 16.08 -22.07 -2.77
N TRP A 240 15.13 -22.59 -3.55
CA TRP A 240 13.89 -23.17 -3.01
C TRP A 240 13.81 -24.69 -3.14
N VAL A 241 14.43 -25.28 -4.18
CA VAL A 241 14.32 -26.71 -4.47
C VAL A 241 15.48 -27.49 -3.82
N ILE A 242 16.68 -26.92 -3.72
CA ILE A 242 17.79 -27.61 -3.03
C ILE A 242 17.51 -27.75 -1.52
N SER A 243 16.69 -26.87 -0.93
CA SER A 243 16.37 -26.88 0.51
C SER A 243 15.42 -28.02 0.95
N ASN A 244 15.08 -28.98 0.08
CA ASN A 244 14.26 -30.18 0.34
C ASN A 244 12.87 -29.91 0.96
N ASP A 245 12.29 -28.75 0.65
CA ASP A 245 10.97 -28.31 1.12
C ASP A 245 9.90 -28.75 0.11
N GLU A 246 9.02 -29.69 0.51
CA GLU A 246 8.02 -30.29 -0.39
C GLU A 246 7.02 -29.27 -0.96
N GLU A 247 6.66 -28.24 -0.18
CA GLU A 247 5.72 -27.21 -0.60
C GLU A 247 6.34 -26.35 -1.71
N LYS A 248 7.60 -25.92 -1.51
CA LYS A 248 8.36 -25.19 -2.52
C LYS A 248 8.62 -26.00 -3.78
N HIS A 249 8.85 -27.31 -3.65
CA HIS A 249 8.98 -28.20 -4.81
C HIS A 249 7.68 -28.29 -5.61
N ARG A 250 6.54 -28.41 -4.93
CA ARG A 250 5.22 -28.45 -5.57
C ARG A 250 4.95 -27.14 -6.30
N TRP A 251 5.18 -26.02 -5.63
CA TRP A 251 5.05 -24.67 -6.21
C TRP A 251 5.91 -24.53 -7.47
N PHE A 252 7.18 -24.94 -7.42
CA PHE A 252 8.10 -24.82 -8.55
C PHE A 252 7.59 -25.58 -9.79
N LYS A 253 7.08 -26.80 -9.61
CA LYS A 253 6.50 -27.59 -10.70
C LYS A 253 5.21 -26.96 -11.25
N SER A 254 4.32 -26.49 -10.37
CA SER A 254 3.07 -25.83 -10.77
C SER A 254 3.35 -24.54 -11.55
N ALA A 255 4.28 -23.71 -11.09
CA ALA A 255 4.69 -22.48 -11.75
C ALA A 255 5.24 -22.74 -13.16
N GLN A 256 6.09 -23.77 -13.32
CA GLN A 256 6.61 -24.16 -14.64
C GLN A 256 5.51 -24.59 -15.61
N LEU A 257 4.53 -25.35 -15.13
CA LEU A 257 3.39 -25.78 -15.92
C LEU A 257 2.54 -24.57 -16.35
N ALA A 258 2.22 -23.68 -15.41
CA ALA A 258 1.42 -22.48 -15.65
C ALA A 258 2.05 -21.58 -16.72
N VAL A 259 3.35 -21.27 -16.59
CA VAL A 259 4.07 -20.45 -17.58
C VAL A 259 4.09 -21.10 -18.96
N LYS A 260 4.29 -22.43 -19.01
CA LYS A 260 4.28 -23.18 -20.28
C LYS A 260 2.90 -23.12 -20.95
N GLN A 261 1.83 -23.23 -20.18
CA GLN A 261 0.48 -23.12 -20.73
C GLN A 261 0.20 -21.71 -21.22
N LEU A 262 0.54 -20.68 -20.44
CA LEU A 262 0.41 -19.28 -20.84
C LEU A 262 1.13 -18.99 -22.17
N TRP A 263 2.37 -19.47 -22.32
CA TRP A 263 3.11 -19.32 -23.58
C TRP A 263 2.40 -20.00 -24.76
N LYS A 264 1.95 -21.25 -24.57
CA LYS A 264 1.26 -22.01 -25.62
C LYS A 264 -0.06 -21.37 -26.05
N THR A 265 -0.83 -20.85 -25.10
CA THR A 265 -2.19 -20.33 -25.38
C THR A 265 -2.16 -18.90 -25.89
N GLU A 266 -1.28 -18.04 -25.38
CA GLU A 266 -1.32 -16.60 -25.66
C GLU A 266 -0.23 -16.09 -26.60
N TYR A 267 0.92 -16.78 -26.69
CA TYR A 267 2.10 -16.23 -27.39
C TYR A 267 2.54 -17.09 -28.58
N LYS A 268 2.48 -18.42 -28.47
CA LYS A 268 3.00 -19.33 -29.49
C LYS A 268 2.33 -19.07 -30.86
N GLY A 269 3.15 -18.71 -31.86
CA GLY A 269 2.69 -18.47 -33.23
C GLY A 269 1.85 -17.20 -33.45
N ARG A 270 1.64 -16.37 -32.42
CA ARG A 270 0.85 -15.12 -32.53
C ARG A 270 1.69 -13.87 -32.76
N TYR A 271 2.97 -13.90 -32.42
CA TYR A 271 3.88 -12.78 -32.57
C TYR A 271 5.14 -13.23 -33.33
N PRO A 272 5.60 -12.49 -34.35
CA PRO A 272 6.87 -12.76 -35.00
C PRO A 272 8.02 -12.54 -34.01
N VAL A 273 8.94 -13.50 -33.92
CA VAL A 273 10.14 -13.39 -33.09
C VAL A 273 11.13 -12.47 -33.83
N GLU A 274 11.11 -11.17 -33.51
CA GLU A 274 12.21 -10.28 -33.89
C GLU A 274 13.41 -10.57 -32.99
N ILE A 275 14.43 -11.24 -33.55
CA ILE A 275 15.74 -11.40 -32.91
C ILE A 275 16.36 -10.00 -32.83
N THR A 276 16.20 -9.35 -31.69
CA THR A 276 16.83 -8.06 -31.41
C THR A 276 18.32 -8.30 -31.17
N PRO A 277 19.24 -7.52 -31.78
CA PRO A 277 20.66 -7.62 -31.48
C PRO A 277 20.91 -7.41 -29.97
N PRO A 278 21.98 -7.99 -29.41
CA PRO A 278 22.25 -7.93 -27.98
C PRO A 278 22.22 -6.48 -27.47
N SER A 279 21.46 -6.26 -26.40
CA SER A 279 21.25 -4.96 -25.76
C SER A 279 22.56 -4.28 -25.40
N ASP A 280 22.56 -2.94 -25.41
CA ASP A 280 23.68 -2.08 -25.06
C ASP A 280 24.28 -2.46 -23.69
N PRO A 281 25.58 -2.80 -23.60
CA PRO A 281 26.23 -3.19 -22.34
C PRO A 281 26.13 -2.13 -21.22
N ALA A 282 25.78 -0.88 -21.55
CA ALA A 282 25.48 0.14 -20.55
C ALA A 282 24.20 -0.14 -19.74
N PHE A 283 23.18 -0.75 -20.34
CA PHE A 283 21.93 -1.13 -19.65
C PHE A 283 22.18 -2.26 -18.62
N ASP A 284 23.05 -3.21 -18.99
CA ASP A 284 23.46 -4.32 -18.14
C ASP A 284 24.27 -3.88 -16.92
N ARG A 285 25.19 -2.92 -17.08
CA ARG A 285 26.04 -2.44 -15.98
C ARG A 285 25.27 -1.70 -14.88
N GLN A 286 24.18 -1.00 -15.21
CA GLN A 286 23.40 -0.25 -14.21
C GLN A 286 22.69 -1.14 -13.17
N ARG A 287 22.49 -2.42 -13.48
CA ARG A 287 21.82 -3.38 -12.59
C ARG A 287 22.67 -4.62 -12.29
N GLU A 288 23.96 -4.59 -12.61
CA GLU A 288 24.94 -5.67 -12.32
C GLU A 288 24.94 -6.08 -10.84
N HIS A 289 24.69 -5.14 -9.92
CA HIS A 289 24.55 -5.42 -8.48
C HIS A 289 23.34 -6.30 -8.11
N LYS A 290 22.41 -6.54 -9.05
CA LYS A 290 21.27 -7.45 -8.90
C LYS A 290 21.54 -8.85 -9.48
N ARG A 291 22.65 -9.06 -10.22
CA ARG A 291 23.08 -10.36 -10.79
C ARG A 291 23.59 -11.28 -9.70
N ILE A 292 22.90 -12.41 -9.54
CA ILE A 292 23.29 -13.47 -8.62
C ILE A 292 24.39 -14.29 -9.28
N ARG A 293 25.49 -14.48 -8.56
CA ARG A 293 26.54 -15.44 -8.95
C ARG A 293 26.01 -16.84 -8.68
N ILE A 294 25.84 -17.63 -9.73
CA ILE A 294 25.45 -19.03 -9.63
C ILE A 294 26.71 -19.84 -9.33
N ASP A 295 26.74 -20.53 -8.18
CA ASP A 295 27.95 -21.20 -7.66
C ASP A 295 28.30 -22.53 -8.37
N ALA A 296 27.48 -22.99 -9.31
CA ALA A 296 27.67 -24.26 -10.01
C ALA A 296 27.49 -24.12 -11.52
N PRO A 297 28.20 -24.91 -12.35
CA PRO A 297 27.92 -25.03 -13.76
C PRO A 297 26.64 -25.85 -13.91
N VAL A 298 25.50 -25.21 -13.66
CA VAL A 298 24.21 -25.78 -14.01
C VAL A 298 24.16 -25.75 -15.54
N SER A 299 23.88 -26.88 -16.17
CA SER A 299 23.44 -26.95 -17.58
C SER A 299 22.12 -26.19 -17.70
N ALA A 300 22.19 -24.86 -17.59
CA ALA A 300 21.08 -23.94 -17.50
C ALA A 300 20.76 -23.45 -18.91
N ALA A 301 20.36 -24.37 -19.78
CA ALA A 301 19.50 -23.95 -20.87
C ALA A 301 18.26 -23.37 -20.19
N ASP A 302 18.11 -22.06 -20.27
CA ASP A 302 16.93 -21.37 -19.76
C ASP A 302 15.72 -22.02 -20.40
N LEU A 303 14.78 -22.53 -19.59
CA LEU A 303 13.58 -23.18 -20.11
C LEU A 303 12.79 -22.24 -21.02
N TYR A 304 12.89 -20.92 -20.80
CA TYR A 304 12.37 -19.92 -21.73
C TYR A 304 13.04 -20.01 -23.11
N GLU A 305 14.37 -20.12 -23.16
CA GLU A 305 15.08 -20.33 -24.41
C GLU A 305 14.76 -21.68 -25.05
N GLN A 306 14.51 -22.74 -24.27
CA GLN A 306 14.01 -24.01 -24.82
C GLN A 306 12.59 -23.90 -25.41
N TYR A 307 11.74 -23.06 -24.82
CA TYR A 307 10.40 -22.80 -25.36
C TYR A 307 10.46 -22.02 -26.67
N ILE A 308 11.42 -21.11 -26.83
CA ILE A 308 11.65 -20.37 -28.08
C ILE A 308 12.40 -21.24 -29.11
N SER A 309 13.36 -22.07 -28.68
CA SER A 309 14.23 -22.84 -29.59
C SER A 309 13.56 -24.08 -30.19
N THR A 310 12.28 -24.32 -29.92
CA THR A 310 11.51 -25.44 -30.48
C THR A 310 10.61 -25.01 -31.64
N ASP A 311 10.87 -23.83 -32.21
CA ASP A 311 10.33 -23.37 -33.50
C ASP A 311 10.92 -24.13 -34.69
#